data_AF-A0ABD0BGV6-F1
#
_entry.id   AF-A0ABD0BGV6-F1
#
_cell.length_a   1.000
_cell.length_b   1.000
_cell.length_c   1.000
_cell.angle_alpha   90.00
_cell.angle_beta   90.00
_cell.angle_gamma   90.00
#
_symmetry.space_group_name_H-M   'P 1'
#
loop_
_entity.id
_entity.type
_entity.pdbx_description
1 polymer ?
#
loop_
_entity_poly.entity_id
_entity_poly.type
_entity_poly.pdbx_seq_one_letter_code
_entity_poly.pdbx_strand_id
1 'polypeptide(L)'
;MHDNQFSRLPPELRAAAGTRSEIIRDTVRWVSAAWNKTRPMDPSAWFEIYAEEFTKRVTEAQLEAASIAIGSVDTALALQGYDGTPLGHASPEAFTGITGSGQPIMGLAYAQGLRVTEAIDNGATDIERAKIWKYSGQVLQMATQTAISDASRIAKLTNLIARPRTTWVRIVRPPCCARCAILAGKRGGAGLGFQRHPGCDCDAIPVSEETSDMHKLWIFDVDKYFAQLSEKDQNKIFTIAGAQAIRDGADPSQVINARRGMKVAADRFGTRTVMTSEGTTKRGWASMYLRQQYDSKMSKRGRYMHTSRQRLMPEEIYHLAGGDRDIAVSLLHKNGFLLDASPTLDSKLNFFTRDKAVKEATERARVKLKVRHEKELKRVKVEAGSGDPPSDPPRWSKIGGGDDEIRRRYFEDLRTADKRVPIEHIVNGRVKKNFIQGAHDHSRRSWVVEQVENGASIPNGEKTFFPLLKGRTKALEAWLGDEKSGLISEILADPDRIDISKNGLWTLQKSVISPDGHSLEVTVYTGPTKGRDSRTFKVNTAFPVEGQGVTVIRQDGIVKVVKRKGGIET
;
A
#
# COMPACT_ATOMS: atom_id res chain seq x y z
N MET A 1 32.62 -11.07 -9.89
CA MET A 1 32.07 -12.10 -8.97
C MET A 1 31.47 -11.34 -7.79
N HIS A 2 30.16 -11.47 -7.54
CA HIS A 2 29.49 -10.71 -6.47
C HIS A 2 30.06 -11.11 -5.09
N ASP A 3 29.93 -10.28 -4.03
CA ASP A 3 30.30 -10.64 -2.65
C ASP A 3 29.55 -11.92 -2.26
N ASN A 4 30.25 -13.05 -2.38
CA ASN A 4 29.62 -14.36 -2.37
C ASN A 4 29.92 -15.02 -1.04
N GLN A 5 29.19 -14.60 -0.01
CA GLN A 5 29.17 -15.27 1.28
C GLN A 5 28.99 -16.79 1.13
N PHE A 6 28.20 -17.24 0.16
CA PHE A 6 28.00 -18.66 -0.13
C PHE A 6 29.26 -19.36 -0.65
N SER A 7 30.14 -18.72 -1.44
CA SER A 7 31.38 -19.37 -1.91
C SER A 7 32.43 -19.58 -0.82
N ARG A 8 32.31 -18.87 0.31
CA ARG A 8 33.17 -19.05 1.49
C ARG A 8 32.74 -20.22 2.36
N LEU A 9 31.59 -20.83 2.09
CA LEU A 9 31.15 -22.02 2.82
C LEU A 9 32.00 -23.24 2.45
N PRO A 10 32.24 -24.14 3.42
CA PRO A 10 32.81 -25.45 3.15
C PRO A 10 32.12 -26.15 1.96
N PRO A 11 32.89 -26.84 1.08
CA PRO A 11 32.35 -27.49 -0.10
C PRO A 11 31.15 -28.40 0.18
N GLU A 12 31.14 -29.10 1.31
CA GLU A 12 30.10 -30.03 1.74
C GLU A 12 28.78 -29.29 1.98
N LEU A 13 28.83 -28.13 2.64
CA LEU A 13 27.64 -27.31 2.89
C LEU A 13 27.12 -26.66 1.61
N ARG A 14 28.02 -26.32 0.67
CA ARG A 14 27.63 -25.84 -0.66
C ARG A 14 26.98 -26.95 -1.48
N ALA A 15 27.51 -28.17 -1.41
CA ALA A 15 26.95 -29.34 -2.09
C ALA A 15 25.54 -29.64 -1.58
N ALA A 16 25.33 -29.71 -0.26
CA ALA A 16 24.00 -29.93 0.32
C ALA A 16 22.97 -28.88 -0.13
N ALA A 17 23.37 -27.60 -0.14
CA ALA A 17 22.51 -26.53 -0.64
C ALA A 17 22.31 -26.57 -2.18
N GLY A 18 23.25 -27.15 -2.92
CA GLY A 18 23.16 -27.41 -4.36
C GLY A 18 22.14 -28.50 -4.66
N THR A 19 22.30 -29.68 -4.05
CA THR A 19 21.39 -30.82 -4.19
C THR A 19 19.95 -30.44 -3.85
N ARG A 20 19.73 -29.70 -2.75
CA ARG A 20 18.39 -29.16 -2.43
C ARG A 20 17.79 -28.33 -3.57
N SER A 21 18.58 -27.46 -4.20
CA SER A 21 18.11 -26.64 -5.31
C SER A 21 17.82 -27.48 -6.56
N GLU A 22 18.55 -28.57 -6.78
CA GLU A 22 18.31 -29.52 -7.88
C GLU A 22 16.98 -30.26 -7.70
N ILE A 23 16.75 -30.81 -6.51
CA ILE A 23 15.47 -31.46 -6.14
C ILE A 23 14.29 -30.51 -6.42
N ILE A 24 14.35 -29.29 -5.87
CA ILE A 24 13.30 -28.28 -6.07
C ILE A 24 13.09 -27.98 -7.56
N ARG A 25 14.18 -27.75 -8.31
CA ARG A 25 14.11 -27.42 -9.73
C ARG A 25 13.47 -28.53 -10.53
N ASP A 26 13.83 -29.78 -10.26
CA ASP A 26 13.40 -30.93 -11.05
C ASP A 26 11.93 -31.26 -10.74
N THR A 27 11.51 -31.17 -9.47
CA THR A 27 10.08 -31.26 -9.11
C THR A 27 9.26 -30.13 -9.72
N VAL A 28 9.72 -28.88 -9.64
CA VAL A 28 8.99 -27.73 -10.22
C VAL A 28 8.92 -27.82 -11.75
N ARG A 29 9.97 -28.34 -12.41
CA ARG A 29 9.96 -28.59 -13.86
C ARG A 29 8.88 -29.59 -14.22
N TRP A 30 8.77 -30.68 -13.45
CA TRP A 30 7.70 -31.66 -13.65
C TRP A 30 6.32 -31.04 -13.43
N VAL A 31 6.12 -30.28 -12.34
CA VAL A 31 4.85 -29.57 -12.07
C VAL A 31 4.50 -28.60 -13.20
N SER A 32 5.48 -27.89 -13.76
CA SER A 32 5.25 -27.00 -14.90
C SER A 32 4.91 -27.75 -16.19
N ALA A 33 5.37 -28.99 -16.36
CA ALA A 33 5.03 -29.82 -17.50
C ALA A 33 3.62 -30.41 -17.36
N ALA A 34 3.28 -30.90 -16.16
CA ALA A 34 1.95 -31.40 -15.81
C ALA A 34 0.89 -30.28 -15.89
N TRP A 35 1.21 -29.08 -15.40
CA TRP A 35 0.37 -27.88 -15.54
C TRP A 35 0.84 -27.04 -16.73
N ASN A 36 0.68 -27.57 -17.94
CA ASN A 36 1.18 -26.93 -19.15
C ASN A 36 0.50 -25.58 -19.41
N LYS A 37 1.26 -24.49 -19.30
CA LYS A 37 0.76 -23.11 -19.45
C LYS A 37 0.12 -22.79 -20.81
N THR A 38 0.43 -23.56 -21.86
CA THR A 38 -0.11 -23.35 -23.22
C THR A 38 -1.21 -24.33 -23.59
N ARG A 39 -1.55 -25.27 -22.70
CA ARG A 39 -2.63 -26.24 -22.89
C ARG A 39 -3.54 -26.22 -21.66
N PRO A 40 -4.46 -25.23 -21.56
CA PRO A 40 -5.50 -25.25 -20.55
C PRO A 40 -6.30 -26.54 -20.65
N MET A 41 -6.67 -27.11 -19.50
CA MET A 41 -7.51 -28.29 -19.42
C MET A 41 -8.55 -28.11 -18.32
N ASP A 42 -9.59 -28.94 -18.36
CA ASP A 42 -10.54 -29.01 -17.26
C ASP A 42 -9.82 -29.42 -15.97
N PRO A 43 -10.04 -28.73 -14.84
CA PRO A 43 -9.42 -29.10 -13.57
C PRO A 43 -9.64 -30.56 -13.19
N SER A 44 -10.85 -31.11 -13.38
CA SER A 44 -11.18 -32.50 -13.03
C SER A 44 -10.31 -33.48 -13.80
N ALA A 45 -10.17 -33.27 -15.11
CA ALA A 45 -9.27 -34.07 -15.95
C ALA A 45 -7.79 -33.95 -15.51
N TRP A 46 -7.37 -32.78 -15.02
CA TRP A 46 -6.02 -32.63 -14.46
C TRP A 46 -5.85 -33.47 -13.19
N PHE A 47 -6.84 -33.47 -12.30
CA PHE A 47 -6.79 -34.28 -11.07
C PHE A 47 -6.76 -35.77 -11.37
N GLU A 48 -7.57 -36.23 -12.32
CA GLU A 48 -7.59 -37.63 -12.74
C GLU A 48 -6.23 -38.10 -13.27
N ILE A 49 -5.51 -37.25 -14.01
CA ILE A 49 -4.25 -37.62 -14.65
C ILE A 49 -3.03 -37.42 -13.73
N TYR A 50 -3.00 -36.34 -12.94
CA TYR A 50 -1.76 -35.87 -12.30
C TYR A 50 -1.81 -35.78 -10.77
N ALA A 51 -2.97 -35.90 -10.12
CA ALA A 51 -3.08 -35.61 -8.68
C ALA A 51 -2.22 -36.54 -7.80
N GLU A 52 -2.28 -37.83 -8.06
CA GLU A 52 -1.54 -38.85 -7.32
C GLU A 52 -0.03 -38.64 -7.50
N GLU A 53 0.42 -38.54 -8.75
CA GLU A 53 1.83 -38.36 -9.08
C GLU A 53 2.38 -37.02 -8.58
N PHE A 54 1.56 -35.95 -8.58
CA PHE A 54 1.92 -34.67 -7.98
C PHE A 54 2.20 -34.82 -6.49
N THR A 55 1.26 -35.42 -5.76
CA THR A 55 1.38 -35.60 -4.31
C THR A 55 2.59 -36.47 -3.96
N LYS A 56 2.77 -37.56 -4.69
CA LYS A 56 3.92 -38.47 -4.54
C LYS A 56 5.24 -37.74 -4.73
N ARG A 57 5.45 -37.10 -5.89
CA ARG A 57 6.72 -36.43 -6.23
C ARG A 57 7.08 -35.30 -5.26
N VAL A 58 6.10 -34.52 -4.84
CA VAL A 58 6.35 -33.43 -3.88
C VAL A 58 6.68 -33.99 -2.50
N THR A 59 6.03 -35.08 -2.07
CA THR A 59 6.32 -35.75 -0.80
C THR A 59 7.72 -36.38 -0.80
N GLU A 60 8.10 -37.07 -1.88
CA GLU A 60 9.46 -37.62 -2.08
C GLU A 60 10.51 -36.50 -2.05
N ALA A 61 10.26 -35.39 -2.76
CA ALA A 61 11.14 -34.24 -2.76
C ALA A 61 11.26 -33.59 -1.36
N GLN A 62 10.18 -33.56 -0.57
CA GLN A 62 10.24 -33.11 0.82
C GLN A 62 11.11 -34.02 1.68
N LEU A 63 10.96 -35.34 1.53
CA LEU A 63 11.74 -36.33 2.28
C LEU A 63 13.24 -36.20 2.00
N GLU A 64 13.60 -36.12 0.72
CA GLU A 64 14.99 -35.98 0.31
C GLU A 64 15.59 -34.65 0.78
N ALA A 65 14.87 -33.54 0.59
CA ALA A 65 15.33 -32.23 1.02
C ALA A 65 15.42 -32.08 2.55
N ALA A 66 14.57 -32.77 3.31
CA ALA A 66 14.63 -32.86 4.77
C ALA A 66 15.84 -33.68 5.24
N SER A 67 16.07 -34.84 4.61
CA SER A 67 17.21 -35.73 4.92
C SER A 67 18.55 -35.02 4.71
N ILE A 68 18.72 -34.36 3.56
CA ILE A 68 19.92 -33.56 3.25
C ILE A 68 20.11 -32.42 4.27
N ALA A 69 19.01 -31.76 4.64
CA ALA A 69 19.06 -30.68 5.63
C ALA A 69 19.52 -31.16 7.00
N ILE A 70 18.99 -32.29 7.47
CA ILE A 70 19.37 -32.90 8.76
C ILE A 70 20.85 -33.27 8.74
N GLY A 71 21.31 -34.00 7.72
CA GLY A 71 22.73 -34.37 7.59
C GLY A 71 23.66 -33.15 7.53
N SER A 72 23.25 -32.08 6.85
CA SER A 72 24.05 -30.85 6.76
C SER A 72 24.27 -30.15 8.11
N VAL A 73 23.42 -30.40 9.12
CA VAL A 73 23.62 -29.86 10.48
C VAL A 73 24.82 -30.52 11.14
N ASP A 74 24.84 -31.85 11.13
CA ASP A 74 25.90 -32.62 11.77
C ASP A 74 27.23 -32.38 11.04
N THR A 75 27.22 -32.33 9.70
CA THR A 75 28.41 -31.92 8.92
C THR A 75 28.90 -30.52 9.30
N ALA A 76 28.00 -29.53 9.36
CA ALA A 76 28.38 -28.16 9.68
C ALA A 76 29.02 -28.04 11.05
N LEU A 77 28.45 -28.71 12.07
CA LEU A 77 28.97 -28.68 13.44
C LEU A 77 30.27 -29.47 13.59
N ALA A 78 30.40 -30.63 12.92
CA ALA A 78 31.64 -31.40 12.92
C ALA A 78 32.83 -30.63 12.33
N LEU A 79 32.62 -29.89 11.24
CA LEU A 79 33.64 -29.01 10.64
C LEU A 79 34.10 -27.88 11.58
N GLN A 80 33.35 -27.61 12.65
CA GLN A 80 33.67 -26.61 13.65
C GLN A 80 34.31 -27.21 14.91
N GLY A 81 34.53 -28.52 14.95
CA GLY A 81 35.00 -29.21 16.15
C GLY A 81 33.98 -29.16 17.30
N TYR A 82 32.70 -29.05 17.00
CA TYR A 82 31.64 -29.08 18.01
C TYR A 82 31.67 -30.42 18.76
N ASP A 83 31.71 -30.35 20.09
CA ASP A 83 31.88 -31.48 21.00
C ASP A 83 30.62 -31.81 21.82
N GLY A 84 29.52 -31.08 21.60
CA GLY A 84 28.33 -31.23 22.42
C GLY A 84 27.52 -32.48 22.05
N THR A 85 27.02 -33.18 23.06
CA THR A 85 26.21 -34.39 22.88
C THR A 85 24.83 -34.07 22.29
N PRO A 86 24.47 -34.65 21.12
CA PRO A 86 23.10 -34.65 20.61
C PRO A 86 22.06 -35.10 21.64
N LEU A 87 20.96 -34.35 21.80
CA LEU A 87 19.81 -34.75 22.62
C LEU A 87 18.79 -35.61 21.85
N GLY A 88 18.97 -35.74 20.54
CA GLY A 88 18.07 -36.45 19.64
C GLY A 88 18.33 -36.11 18.17
N HIS A 89 17.55 -36.70 17.28
CA HIS A 89 17.61 -36.45 15.83
C HIS A 89 16.20 -36.21 15.29
N ALA A 90 16.08 -35.27 14.36
CA ALA A 90 14.82 -35.07 13.65
C ALA A 90 14.56 -36.25 12.70
N SER A 91 13.34 -36.81 12.68
CA SER A 91 12.93 -37.79 11.68
C SER A 91 12.55 -37.05 10.38
N PRO A 92 13.21 -37.34 9.24
CA PRO A 92 12.89 -36.71 7.96
C PRO A 92 11.42 -36.86 7.55
N GLU A 93 10.81 -38.01 7.85
CA GLU A 93 9.44 -38.38 7.48
C GLU A 93 8.40 -37.44 8.11
N ALA A 94 8.69 -36.89 9.29
CA ALA A 94 7.83 -35.96 10.01
C ALA A 94 7.63 -34.60 9.29
N PHE A 95 8.40 -34.33 8.22
CA PHE A 95 8.33 -33.08 7.46
C PHE A 95 7.76 -33.27 6.04
N THR A 96 7.11 -34.41 5.78
CA THR A 96 6.63 -34.81 4.44
C THR A 96 5.11 -34.80 4.36
N GLY A 97 4.57 -34.67 3.14
CA GLY A 97 3.12 -34.78 2.87
C GLY A 97 2.29 -33.57 3.29
N ILE A 98 2.92 -32.56 3.92
CA ILE A 98 2.27 -31.34 4.40
C ILE A 98 2.99 -30.06 3.96
N THR A 99 2.26 -28.96 3.88
CA THR A 99 2.80 -27.62 3.69
C THR A 99 3.37 -27.06 5.00
N GLY A 100 4.08 -25.93 4.94
CA GLY A 100 4.54 -25.22 6.14
C GLY A 100 3.42 -24.70 7.07
N SER A 101 2.15 -24.70 6.60
CA SER A 101 0.97 -24.40 7.42
C SER A 101 0.27 -25.65 7.97
N GLY A 102 0.82 -26.84 7.72
CA GLY A 102 0.27 -28.13 8.18
C GLY A 102 -0.86 -28.69 7.30
N GLN A 103 -1.09 -28.13 6.12
CA GLN A 103 -2.13 -28.61 5.19
C GLN A 103 -1.57 -29.73 4.30
N PRO A 104 -2.39 -30.71 3.86
CA PRO A 104 -1.94 -31.72 2.90
C PRO A 104 -1.41 -31.11 1.60
N ILE A 105 -0.36 -31.70 1.02
CA ILE A 105 0.24 -31.21 -0.24
C ILE A 105 -0.78 -31.12 -1.37
N MET A 106 -1.71 -32.07 -1.46
CA MET A 106 -2.76 -32.07 -2.49
C MET A 106 -3.62 -30.79 -2.43
N GLY A 107 -3.77 -30.18 -1.25
CA GLY A 107 -4.48 -28.91 -1.09
C GLY A 107 -3.90 -27.76 -1.92
N LEU A 108 -2.60 -27.81 -2.27
CA LEU A 108 -1.97 -26.81 -3.12
C LEU A 108 -2.54 -26.79 -4.54
N ALA A 109 -2.70 -27.98 -5.15
CA ALA A 109 -3.26 -28.08 -6.50
C ALA A 109 -4.78 -27.92 -6.45
N TYR A 110 -5.46 -28.42 -5.42
CA TYR A 110 -6.91 -28.20 -5.22
C TYR A 110 -7.26 -26.72 -5.20
N ALA A 111 -6.51 -25.90 -4.46
CA ALA A 111 -6.70 -24.45 -4.43
C ALA A 111 -6.49 -23.77 -5.81
N GLN A 112 -5.70 -24.36 -6.70
CA GLN A 112 -5.52 -23.85 -8.06
C GLN A 112 -6.63 -24.31 -9.00
N GLY A 113 -7.06 -25.56 -8.88
CA GLY A 113 -8.19 -26.11 -9.62
C GLY A 113 -9.46 -25.33 -9.32
N LEU A 114 -9.76 -25.08 -8.05
CA LEU A 114 -10.93 -24.31 -7.62
C LEU A 114 -10.98 -22.92 -8.26
N ARG A 115 -9.85 -22.19 -8.33
CA ARG A 115 -9.79 -20.88 -9.00
C ARG A 115 -10.17 -20.95 -10.48
N VAL A 116 -9.81 -22.05 -11.16
CA VAL A 116 -10.14 -22.25 -12.57
C VAL A 116 -11.61 -22.64 -12.71
N THR A 117 -12.11 -23.55 -11.87
CA THR A 117 -13.51 -23.97 -11.84
C THR A 117 -14.44 -22.78 -11.57
N GLU A 118 -14.17 -21.97 -10.54
CA GLU A 118 -14.94 -20.76 -10.24
C GLU A 118 -15.00 -19.79 -11.43
N ALA A 119 -13.92 -19.67 -12.19
CA ALA A 119 -13.91 -18.83 -13.38
C ALA A 119 -14.79 -19.41 -14.50
N ILE A 120 -14.76 -20.73 -14.70
CA ILE A 120 -15.61 -21.43 -15.66
C ILE A 120 -17.08 -21.24 -15.29
N ASP A 121 -17.44 -21.45 -14.02
CA ASP A 121 -18.82 -21.33 -13.51
C ASP A 121 -19.36 -19.89 -13.65
N ASN A 122 -18.48 -18.89 -13.55
CA ASN A 122 -18.81 -17.48 -13.76
C ASN A 122 -18.82 -17.06 -15.24
N GLY A 123 -18.73 -18.00 -16.18
CA GLY A 123 -18.84 -17.73 -17.61
C GLY A 123 -17.59 -17.12 -18.24
N ALA A 124 -16.39 -17.37 -17.68
CA ALA A 124 -15.14 -16.87 -18.25
C ALA A 124 -14.93 -17.34 -19.70
N THR A 125 -14.51 -16.41 -20.56
CA THR A 125 -14.12 -16.67 -21.95
C THR A 125 -12.88 -17.56 -22.04
N ASP A 126 -12.63 -18.17 -23.21
CA ASP A 126 -11.42 -18.97 -23.44
C ASP A 126 -10.11 -18.24 -23.13
N ILE A 127 -10.05 -16.95 -23.47
CA ILE A 127 -8.88 -16.11 -23.21
C ILE A 127 -8.68 -15.91 -21.71
N GLU A 128 -9.76 -15.68 -20.96
CA GLU A 128 -9.71 -15.55 -19.50
C GLU A 128 -9.34 -16.86 -18.83
N ARG A 129 -9.91 -17.98 -19.27
CA ARG A 129 -9.55 -19.32 -18.81
C ARG A 129 -8.08 -19.61 -19.02
N ALA A 130 -7.53 -19.31 -20.20
CA ALA A 130 -6.11 -19.49 -20.48
C ALA A 130 -5.20 -18.61 -19.58
N LYS A 131 -5.62 -17.36 -19.29
CA LYS A 131 -4.89 -16.46 -18.38
C LYS A 131 -4.90 -16.99 -16.94
N ILE A 132 -6.06 -17.41 -16.44
CA ILE A 132 -6.23 -17.93 -15.09
C ILE A 132 -5.48 -19.25 -14.95
N TRP A 133 -5.59 -20.16 -15.93
CA TRP A 133 -4.82 -21.41 -15.98
C TRP A 133 -3.31 -21.16 -15.86
N LYS A 134 -2.78 -20.24 -16.68
CA LYS A 134 -1.35 -19.86 -16.63
C LYS A 134 -0.96 -19.31 -15.26
N TYR A 135 -1.78 -18.43 -14.68
CA TYR A 135 -1.52 -17.85 -13.37
C TYR A 135 -1.57 -18.90 -12.25
N SER A 136 -2.60 -19.74 -12.24
CA SER A 136 -2.74 -20.88 -11.31
C SER A 136 -1.54 -21.81 -11.36
N GLY A 137 -1.04 -22.15 -12.55
CA GLY A 137 0.18 -22.94 -12.71
C GLY A 137 1.42 -22.28 -12.11
N GLN A 138 1.59 -20.96 -12.29
CA GLN A 138 2.70 -20.22 -11.68
C GLN A 138 2.61 -20.21 -10.15
N VAL A 139 1.40 -20.06 -9.60
CA VAL A 139 1.16 -20.12 -8.15
C VAL A 139 1.45 -21.53 -7.62
N LEU A 140 1.04 -22.59 -8.33
CA LEU A 140 1.32 -23.97 -7.95
C LEU A 140 2.83 -24.27 -7.91
N GLN A 141 3.57 -23.81 -8.93
CA GLN A 141 5.03 -23.96 -9.00
C GLN A 141 5.72 -23.28 -7.81
N MET A 142 5.34 -22.03 -7.52
CA MET A 142 5.86 -21.28 -6.38
C MET A 142 5.50 -21.92 -5.03
N ALA A 143 4.27 -22.41 -4.88
CA ALA A 143 3.81 -23.10 -3.68
C ALA A 143 4.54 -24.43 -3.47
N THR A 144 4.77 -25.19 -4.54
CA THR A 144 5.54 -26.44 -4.52
C THR A 144 6.98 -26.21 -4.07
N GLN A 145 7.66 -25.23 -4.69
CA GLN A 145 9.00 -24.83 -4.27
C GLN A 145 9.03 -24.45 -2.79
N THR A 146 8.03 -23.70 -2.33
CA THR A 146 7.94 -23.24 -0.94
C THR A 146 7.76 -24.41 0.03
N ALA A 147 6.88 -25.37 -0.29
CA ALA A 147 6.62 -26.54 0.54
C ALA A 147 7.86 -27.44 0.71
N ILE A 148 8.60 -27.71 -0.36
CA ILE A 148 9.85 -28.49 -0.32
C ILE A 148 10.92 -27.75 0.49
N SER A 149 11.04 -26.44 0.22
CA SER A 149 11.99 -25.61 0.96
C SER A 149 11.66 -25.57 2.46
N ASP A 150 10.37 -25.55 2.83
CA ASP A 150 9.91 -25.47 4.22
C ASP A 150 10.19 -26.76 4.97
N ALA A 151 9.96 -27.93 4.34
CA ALA A 151 10.37 -29.22 4.89
C ALA A 151 11.87 -29.21 5.24
N SER A 152 12.72 -28.87 4.28
CA SER A 152 14.19 -28.77 4.47
C SER A 152 14.57 -27.82 5.61
N ARG A 153 13.96 -26.64 5.66
CA ARG A 153 14.27 -25.62 6.66
C ARG A 153 13.83 -26.02 8.08
N ILE A 154 12.61 -26.55 8.22
CA ILE A 154 12.09 -26.94 9.53
C ILE A 154 12.84 -28.16 10.03
N ALA A 155 13.10 -29.16 9.18
CA ALA A 155 13.93 -30.32 9.53
C ALA A 155 15.31 -29.90 10.06
N LYS A 156 15.97 -28.96 9.37
CA LYS A 156 17.25 -28.38 9.81
C LYS A 156 17.17 -27.74 11.18
N LEU A 157 16.19 -26.86 11.40
CA LEU A 157 16.04 -26.14 12.68
C LEU A 157 15.64 -27.09 13.81
N THR A 158 14.78 -28.08 13.56
CA THR A 158 14.43 -29.10 14.54
C THR A 158 15.64 -29.94 14.94
N ASN A 159 16.46 -30.36 13.97
CA ASN A 159 17.70 -31.09 14.28
C ASN A 159 18.70 -30.22 15.05
N LEU A 160 18.75 -28.92 14.75
CA LEU A 160 19.61 -27.96 15.47
C LEU A 160 19.16 -27.74 16.91
N ILE A 161 17.85 -27.72 17.21
CA ILE A 161 17.33 -27.60 18.58
C ILE A 161 17.85 -28.74 19.47
N ALA A 162 18.05 -29.92 18.90
CA ALA A 162 18.62 -31.08 19.60
C ALA A 162 20.16 -31.01 19.76
N ARG A 163 20.80 -29.86 19.48
CA ARG A 163 22.24 -29.62 19.65
C ARG A 163 22.46 -28.45 20.62
N PRO A 164 22.78 -28.71 21.90
CA PRO A 164 23.05 -27.66 22.88
C PRO A 164 24.18 -26.72 22.45
N ARG A 165 24.18 -25.46 22.93
CA ARG A 165 25.24 -24.48 22.60
C ARG A 165 25.41 -24.25 21.09
N THR A 166 24.32 -24.28 20.33
CA THR A 166 24.35 -23.99 18.89
C THR A 166 23.37 -22.88 18.49
N THR A 167 23.75 -22.16 17.46
CA THR A 167 22.95 -21.12 16.81
C THR A 167 23.07 -21.30 15.29
N TRP A 168 22.44 -20.45 14.49
CA TRP A 168 22.61 -20.45 13.04
C TRP A 168 22.93 -19.06 12.53
N VAL A 169 23.66 -19.00 11.41
CA VAL A 169 23.92 -17.76 10.66
C VAL A 169 23.16 -17.83 9.34
N ARG A 170 22.49 -16.74 8.95
CA ARG A 170 21.83 -16.67 7.65
C ARG A 170 22.86 -16.48 6.54
N ILE A 171 22.88 -17.40 5.60
CA ILE A 171 23.69 -17.31 4.39
C ILE A 171 22.79 -17.10 3.17
N VAL A 172 23.20 -16.19 2.29
CA VAL A 172 22.49 -15.89 1.04
C VAL A 172 23.29 -16.37 -0.17
N ARG A 173 22.59 -16.68 -1.26
CA ARG A 173 23.17 -16.98 -2.57
C ARG A 173 22.87 -15.83 -3.53
N PRO A 174 23.81 -14.92 -3.80
CA PRO A 174 23.60 -13.81 -4.73
C PRO A 174 23.39 -14.28 -6.18
N PRO A 175 22.57 -13.56 -6.98
CA PRO A 175 21.75 -12.42 -6.57
C PRO A 175 20.55 -12.87 -5.70
N CYS A 176 20.29 -12.14 -4.62
CA CYS A 176 19.20 -12.43 -3.68
C CYS A 176 18.28 -11.22 -3.52
N CYS A 177 17.09 -11.40 -2.95
CA CYS A 177 16.21 -10.25 -2.70
C CYS A 177 16.79 -9.28 -1.66
N ALA A 178 16.30 -8.05 -1.66
CA ALA A 178 16.69 -7.02 -0.70
C ALA A 178 16.49 -7.44 0.77
N ARG A 179 15.40 -8.15 1.11
CA ARG A 179 15.14 -8.65 2.48
C ARG A 179 16.18 -9.67 2.91
N CYS A 180 16.53 -10.61 2.03
CA CYS A 180 17.50 -11.65 2.30
C CYS A 180 18.90 -11.00 2.46
N ALA A 181 19.26 -10.01 1.61
CA ALA A 181 20.51 -9.25 1.70
C ALA A 181 20.73 -8.60 3.08
N ILE A 182 19.77 -7.85 3.62
CA ILE A 182 19.93 -7.19 4.94
C ILE A 182 19.83 -8.14 6.14
N LEU A 183 19.46 -9.40 5.92
CA LEU A 183 19.44 -10.42 6.97
C LEU A 183 20.65 -11.33 6.92
N ALA A 184 21.42 -11.31 5.83
CA ALA A 184 22.63 -12.09 5.66
C ALA A 184 23.65 -11.80 6.78
N GLY A 185 24.33 -12.85 7.24
CA GLY A 185 25.34 -12.76 8.31
C GLY A 185 24.76 -12.60 9.72
N LYS A 186 23.44 -12.40 9.85
CA LYS A 186 22.79 -12.31 11.17
C LYS A 186 22.61 -13.69 11.79
N ARG A 187 22.84 -13.75 13.10
CA ARG A 187 22.62 -14.95 13.92
C ARG A 187 21.14 -15.08 14.32
N GLY A 188 20.68 -16.31 14.50
CA GLY A 188 19.41 -16.62 15.14
C GLY A 188 19.53 -17.86 16.00
N GLY A 189 18.87 -17.86 17.17
CA GLY A 189 18.88 -19.03 18.06
C GLY A 189 18.17 -20.23 17.42
N ALA A 190 18.44 -21.43 17.93
CA ALA A 190 17.83 -22.67 17.42
C ALA A 190 16.28 -22.63 17.47
N GLY A 191 15.70 -22.00 18.51
CA GLY A 191 14.25 -21.78 18.62
C GLY A 191 13.70 -20.57 17.84
N LEU A 192 14.57 -19.77 17.21
CA LEU A 192 14.14 -18.62 16.41
C LEU A 192 13.82 -19.07 14.98
N GLY A 193 12.58 -18.86 14.55
CA GLY A 193 12.15 -19.21 13.20
C GLY A 193 12.96 -18.51 12.10
N PHE A 194 13.21 -19.22 11.00
CA PHE A 194 13.88 -18.68 9.82
C PHE A 194 12.86 -18.16 8.79
N GLN A 195 12.55 -16.86 8.85
CA GLN A 195 11.64 -16.23 7.88
C GLN A 195 12.30 -16.08 6.50
N ARG A 196 11.57 -16.39 5.44
CA ARG A 196 11.95 -16.10 4.04
C ARG A 196 10.70 -15.82 3.21
N HIS A 197 10.89 -15.25 2.04
CA HIS A 197 9.83 -15.13 1.03
C HIS A 197 9.90 -16.34 0.06
N PRO A 198 8.82 -16.62 -0.69
CA PRO A 198 8.83 -17.65 -1.73
C PRO A 198 10.00 -17.45 -2.71
N GLY A 199 10.67 -18.55 -3.07
CA GLY A 199 11.81 -18.53 -3.99
C GLY A 199 13.15 -18.01 -3.44
N CYS A 200 13.29 -17.73 -2.14
CA CYS A 200 14.61 -17.39 -1.57
C CYS A 200 15.43 -18.66 -1.30
N ASP A 201 16.63 -18.73 -1.87
CA ASP A 201 17.61 -19.82 -1.69
C ASP A 201 18.50 -19.68 -0.45
N CYS A 202 18.13 -18.81 0.50
CA CYS A 202 18.92 -18.61 1.72
C CYS A 202 18.89 -19.82 2.63
N ASP A 203 19.97 -20.00 3.38
CA ASP A 203 20.15 -21.10 4.30
C ASP A 203 20.44 -20.61 5.73
N ALA A 204 20.04 -21.41 6.71
CA ALA A 204 20.42 -21.26 8.10
C ALA A 204 21.61 -22.20 8.34
N ILE A 205 22.83 -21.70 8.26
CA ILE A 205 24.01 -22.54 8.48
C ILE A 205 24.25 -22.67 9.98
N PRO A 206 24.22 -23.90 10.54
CA PRO A 206 24.50 -24.13 11.95
C PRO A 206 25.90 -23.71 12.36
N VAL A 207 26.00 -23.13 13.54
CA VAL A 207 27.28 -22.75 14.16
C VAL A 207 27.27 -23.10 15.64
N SER A 208 28.43 -23.52 16.16
CA SER A 208 28.64 -23.63 17.60
C SER A 208 28.72 -22.23 18.23
N GLU A 209 28.13 -22.06 19.40
CA GLU A 209 28.21 -20.81 20.17
C GLU A 209 29.62 -20.57 20.70
N GLU A 210 30.42 -21.62 20.88
CA GLU A 210 31.78 -21.53 21.41
C GLU A 210 32.78 -21.10 20.34
N THR A 211 32.58 -21.56 19.10
CA THR A 211 33.33 -21.09 17.92
C THR A 211 32.69 -19.85 17.29
N SER A 212 31.93 -19.10 18.10
CA SER A 212 31.08 -17.95 17.74
C SER A 212 31.68 -17.02 16.70
N ASP A 213 33.00 -16.86 16.66
CA ASP A 213 33.73 -16.02 15.72
C ASP A 213 33.59 -16.41 14.24
N MET A 214 33.12 -17.60 13.89
CA MET A 214 32.87 -17.95 12.47
C MET A 214 31.87 -17.03 11.77
N HIS A 215 30.91 -16.44 12.48
CA HIS A 215 30.02 -15.43 11.89
C HIS A 215 30.79 -14.24 11.28
N LYS A 216 32.01 -13.93 11.77
CA LYS A 216 32.91 -12.90 11.23
C LYS A 216 33.41 -13.29 9.84
N LEU A 217 33.56 -14.59 9.56
CA LEU A 217 33.98 -15.12 8.25
C LEU A 217 32.85 -15.00 7.21
N TRP A 218 31.60 -14.96 7.67
CA TRP A 218 30.41 -14.89 6.83
C TRP A 218 29.70 -13.54 6.95
N ILE A 219 30.47 -12.47 7.12
CA ILE A 219 29.96 -11.10 6.96
C ILE A 219 29.49 -10.94 5.51
N PHE A 220 28.33 -10.32 5.34
CA PHE A 220 27.76 -9.95 4.06
C PHE A 220 27.56 -8.44 4.03
N ASP A 221 28.24 -7.79 3.10
CA ASP A 221 28.19 -6.34 2.95
C ASP A 221 27.12 -5.99 1.90
N VAL A 222 25.99 -5.49 2.39
CA VAL A 222 24.83 -5.14 1.54
C VAL A 222 25.17 -3.98 0.60
N ASP A 223 26.01 -3.05 1.04
CA ASP A 223 26.43 -1.90 0.22
C ASP A 223 27.32 -2.36 -0.93
N LYS A 224 28.28 -3.26 -0.66
CA LYS A 224 29.09 -3.90 -1.72
C LYS A 224 28.24 -4.73 -2.67
N TYR A 225 27.31 -5.51 -2.14
CA TYR A 225 26.39 -6.29 -2.98
C TYR A 225 25.58 -5.38 -3.91
N PHE A 226 25.01 -4.30 -3.36
CA PHE A 226 24.26 -3.31 -4.13
C PHE A 226 25.12 -2.68 -5.23
N ALA A 227 26.35 -2.27 -4.91
CA ALA A 227 27.27 -1.63 -5.85
C ALA A 227 27.71 -2.54 -7.02
N GLN A 228 27.70 -3.86 -6.84
CA GLN A 228 28.05 -4.83 -7.89
C GLN A 228 26.89 -5.19 -8.83
N LEU A 229 25.65 -4.85 -8.47
CA LEU A 229 24.49 -5.08 -9.32
C LEU A 229 24.45 -4.06 -10.46
N SER A 230 23.93 -4.47 -11.62
CA SER A 230 23.56 -3.51 -12.67
C SER A 230 22.47 -2.56 -12.15
N GLU A 231 22.37 -1.34 -12.69
CA GLU A 231 21.30 -0.41 -12.30
C GLU A 231 19.90 -1.04 -12.48
N LYS A 232 19.72 -1.83 -13.55
CA LYS A 232 18.49 -2.58 -13.78
C LYS A 232 18.19 -3.55 -12.64
N ASP A 233 19.21 -4.27 -12.16
CA ASP A 233 19.06 -5.23 -11.06
C ASP A 233 18.91 -4.56 -9.71
N GLN A 234 19.60 -3.44 -9.46
CA GLN A 234 19.38 -2.59 -8.29
C GLN A 234 17.91 -2.18 -8.22
N ASN A 235 17.38 -1.60 -9.30
CA ASN A 235 15.99 -1.16 -9.40
C ASN A 235 15.00 -2.32 -9.29
N LYS A 236 15.32 -3.50 -9.81
CA LYS A 236 14.47 -4.69 -9.71
C LYS A 236 14.42 -5.24 -8.28
N ILE A 237 15.56 -5.32 -7.61
CA ILE A 237 15.71 -5.99 -6.30
C ILE A 237 15.31 -5.07 -5.15
N PHE A 238 15.69 -3.79 -5.22
CA PHE A 238 15.50 -2.80 -4.15
C PHE A 238 14.35 -1.81 -4.42
N THR A 239 13.66 -1.98 -5.57
CA THR A 239 12.75 -1.02 -6.22
C THR A 239 13.45 0.21 -6.77
N ILE A 240 12.82 0.91 -7.73
CA ILE A 240 13.38 2.10 -8.36
C ILE A 240 13.71 3.18 -7.31
N ALA A 241 12.73 3.55 -6.48
CA ALA A 241 12.94 4.58 -5.46
C ALA A 241 13.84 4.13 -4.32
N GLY A 242 13.79 2.85 -3.94
CA GLY A 242 14.67 2.30 -2.90
C GLY A 242 16.12 2.24 -3.36
N ALA A 243 16.38 1.80 -4.59
CA ALA A 243 17.70 1.82 -5.20
C ALA A 243 18.23 3.24 -5.34
N GLN A 244 17.40 4.20 -5.79
CA GLN A 244 17.81 5.60 -5.86
C GLN A 244 18.17 6.15 -4.47
N ALA A 245 17.39 5.84 -3.43
CA ALA A 245 17.72 6.21 -2.05
C ALA A 245 19.09 5.69 -1.62
N ILE A 246 19.40 4.43 -1.90
CA ILE A 246 20.70 3.82 -1.58
C ILE A 246 21.83 4.48 -2.38
N ARG A 247 21.62 4.85 -3.65
CA ARG A 247 22.59 5.62 -4.45
C ARG A 247 22.84 7.02 -3.92
N ASP A 248 21.80 7.67 -3.37
CA ASP A 248 21.92 8.92 -2.62
C ASP A 248 22.42 8.70 -1.17
N GLY A 249 22.80 7.46 -0.86
CA GLY A 249 23.51 7.00 0.32
C GLY A 249 22.63 6.76 1.54
N ALA A 250 21.35 6.49 1.36
CA ALA A 250 20.51 5.93 2.40
C ALA A 250 20.98 4.54 2.80
N ASP A 251 20.88 4.23 4.10
CA ASP A 251 21.19 2.90 4.60
C ASP A 251 20.20 1.85 4.03
N PRO A 252 20.69 0.78 3.39
CA PRO A 252 19.82 -0.25 2.82
C PRO A 252 18.87 -0.86 3.85
N SER A 253 19.32 -1.05 5.09
CA SER A 253 18.46 -1.61 6.15
C SER A 253 17.29 -0.70 6.48
N GLN A 254 17.48 0.62 6.53
CA GLN A 254 16.41 1.61 6.72
C GLN A 254 15.42 1.58 5.55
N VAL A 255 15.91 1.57 4.31
CA VAL A 255 15.08 1.54 3.09
C VAL A 255 14.21 0.27 3.04
N ILE A 256 14.81 -0.88 3.33
CA ILE A 256 14.14 -2.18 3.18
C ILE A 256 13.20 -2.46 4.35
N ASN A 257 13.61 -2.17 5.59
CA ASN A 257 12.74 -2.37 6.74
C ASN A 257 11.53 -1.43 6.70
N ALA A 258 11.67 -0.21 6.16
CA ALA A 258 10.59 0.75 6.03
C ALA A 258 9.34 0.18 5.33
N ARG A 259 9.50 -0.80 4.44
CA ARG A 259 8.40 -1.45 3.73
C ARG A 259 7.44 -2.23 4.63
N ARG A 260 7.87 -2.73 5.81
CA ARG A 260 7.05 -3.57 6.69
C ARG A 260 5.82 -2.84 7.25
N GLY A 261 5.98 -1.55 7.55
CA GLY A 261 4.91 -0.68 8.01
C GLY A 261 4.42 0.28 6.94
N MET A 262 4.68 -0.01 5.66
CA MET A 262 4.26 0.81 4.54
C MET A 262 2.74 0.92 4.53
N LYS A 263 2.25 2.15 4.41
CA LYS A 263 0.84 2.48 4.26
C LYS A 263 0.71 3.56 3.21
N VAL A 264 -0.27 3.37 2.34
CA VAL A 264 -0.69 4.43 1.43
C VAL A 264 -1.81 5.18 2.12
N ALA A 265 -1.52 6.41 2.53
CA ALA A 265 -2.53 7.33 3.00
C ALA A 265 -3.04 8.09 1.77
N ALA A 266 -4.27 7.80 1.35
CA ALA A 266 -4.97 8.72 0.48
C ALA A 266 -5.47 9.87 1.35
N ASP A 267 -5.04 11.09 1.04
CA ASP A 267 -5.81 12.23 1.50
C ASP A 267 -7.15 12.27 0.76
N ARG A 268 -8.04 13.16 1.18
CA ARG A 268 -9.37 13.31 0.55
C ARG A 268 -9.29 13.96 -0.84
N PHE A 269 -8.08 14.23 -1.33
CA PHE A 269 -7.71 14.82 -2.61
C PHE A 269 -7.20 13.78 -3.60
N GLY A 270 -7.22 12.50 -3.21
CA GLY A 270 -6.67 11.43 -4.03
C GLY A 270 -5.15 11.47 -4.09
N THR A 271 -4.50 12.41 -3.38
CA THR A 271 -3.05 12.42 -3.23
C THR A 271 -2.69 11.25 -2.34
N ARG A 272 -2.01 10.28 -2.95
CA ARG A 272 -1.58 9.07 -2.29
C ARG A 272 -0.20 9.30 -1.72
N THR A 273 -0.12 9.63 -0.44
CA THR A 273 1.15 9.75 0.25
C THR A 273 1.59 8.38 0.73
N VAL A 274 2.77 7.94 0.30
CA VAL A 274 3.34 6.66 0.74
C VAL A 274 4.17 6.89 2.00
N MET A 275 3.73 6.29 3.11
CA MET A 275 4.27 6.51 4.44
C MET A 275 4.64 5.18 5.11
N THR A 276 5.42 5.23 6.19
CA THR A 276 5.67 4.09 7.06
C THR A 276 5.66 4.46 8.53
N SER A 277 5.24 3.50 9.35
CA SER A 277 5.41 3.54 10.80
C SER A 277 6.72 2.91 11.29
N GLU A 278 7.52 2.32 10.40
CA GLU A 278 8.77 1.65 10.77
C GLU A 278 9.85 2.63 11.21
N GLY A 279 10.54 2.30 12.31
CA GLY A 279 11.54 3.18 12.93
C GLY A 279 10.95 4.41 13.64
N THR A 280 9.63 4.55 13.73
CA THR A 280 8.95 5.71 14.36
C THR A 280 8.66 5.53 15.86
N THR A 281 9.05 4.41 16.46
CA THR A 281 8.88 4.16 17.90
C THR A 281 9.81 5.02 18.75
N LYS A 282 9.57 5.14 20.06
CA LYS A 282 10.38 5.99 20.98
C LYS A 282 11.91 5.78 20.84
N ARG A 283 12.35 4.53 20.65
CA ARG A 283 13.76 4.14 20.49
C ARG A 283 14.18 3.93 19.02
N GLY A 284 13.27 4.14 18.07
CA GLY A 284 13.55 3.97 16.66
C GLY A 284 14.44 5.08 16.11
N TRP A 285 15.30 4.74 15.14
CA TRP A 285 16.22 5.70 14.54
C TRP A 285 15.49 6.87 13.89
N ALA A 286 14.54 6.59 12.99
CA ALA A 286 13.77 7.65 12.32
C ALA A 286 12.98 8.54 13.29
N SER A 287 12.55 8.03 14.43
CA SER A 287 11.90 8.83 15.49
C SER A 287 12.79 9.93 16.05
N MET A 288 14.11 9.73 16.12
CA MET A 288 15.05 10.78 16.53
C MET A 288 15.05 11.94 15.54
N TYR A 289 15.10 11.63 14.24
CA TYR A 289 15.09 12.64 13.16
C TYR A 289 13.75 13.35 13.10
N LEU A 290 12.64 12.61 13.17
CA LEU A 290 11.30 13.21 13.11
C LEU A 290 11.04 14.16 14.29
N ARG A 291 11.55 13.82 15.48
CA ARG A 291 11.48 14.71 16.66
C ARG A 291 12.35 15.94 16.47
N GLN A 292 13.60 15.76 16.05
CA GLN A 292 14.55 16.87 15.90
C GLN A 292 14.16 17.83 14.76
N GLN A 293 13.73 17.29 13.63
CA GLN A 293 13.53 18.04 12.38
C GLN A 293 12.11 18.58 12.20
N TYR A 294 11.12 17.95 12.84
CA TYR A 294 9.71 18.34 12.69
C TYR A 294 9.00 18.61 14.02
N ASP A 295 9.73 18.64 15.14
CA ASP A 295 9.14 18.74 16.49
C ASP A 295 8.01 17.71 16.71
N SER A 296 8.21 16.50 16.17
CA SER A 296 7.15 15.50 16.16
C SER A 296 6.90 14.94 17.56
N LYS A 297 5.72 15.22 18.13
CA LYS A 297 5.30 14.66 19.42
C LYS A 297 5.14 13.13 19.38
N MET A 298 5.22 12.49 20.56
CA MET A 298 4.95 11.05 20.70
C MET A 298 3.46 10.83 21.00
N SER A 299 2.88 9.78 20.40
CA SER A 299 1.50 9.37 20.58
C SER A 299 1.42 7.86 20.78
N LYS A 300 0.55 7.39 21.67
CA LYS A 300 0.34 5.96 21.90
C LYS A 300 -0.44 5.35 20.72
N ARG A 301 0.07 4.28 20.13
CA ARG A 301 -0.63 3.49 19.10
C ARG A 301 -0.42 2.01 19.37
N GLY A 302 -1.46 1.33 19.84
CA GLY A 302 -1.36 -0.04 20.33
C GLY A 302 -0.43 -0.15 21.54
N ARG A 303 0.48 -1.11 21.51
CA ARG A 303 1.43 -1.40 22.60
C ARG A 303 2.55 -0.36 22.74
N TYR A 304 2.91 0.35 21.66
CA TYR A 304 4.08 1.21 21.63
C TYR A 304 3.74 2.70 21.43
N MET A 305 4.65 3.58 21.83
CA MET A 305 4.58 5.00 21.47
C MET A 305 5.28 5.24 20.13
N HIS A 306 4.62 6.00 19.25
CA HIS A 306 5.08 6.36 17.91
C HIS A 306 5.08 7.88 17.71
N THR A 307 5.92 8.40 16.82
CA THR A 307 5.84 9.80 16.39
C THR A 307 4.48 10.10 15.75
N SER A 308 3.91 11.27 16.07
CA SER A 308 2.65 11.75 15.49
C SER A 308 2.78 11.95 13.98
N ARG A 309 3.93 12.47 13.53
CA ARG A 309 4.31 12.52 12.12
C ARG A 309 4.73 11.13 11.65
N GLN A 310 4.18 10.69 10.52
CA GLN A 310 4.64 9.48 9.84
C GLN A 310 5.92 9.75 9.05
N ARG A 311 6.73 8.70 8.88
CA ARG A 311 7.95 8.72 8.07
C ARG A 311 7.56 8.56 6.60
N LEU A 312 8.05 9.41 5.72
CA LEU A 312 7.84 9.27 4.27
C LEU A 312 8.58 8.03 3.74
N MET A 313 8.00 7.32 2.77
CA MET A 313 8.72 6.29 2.03
C MET A 313 9.61 6.89 0.94
N PRO A 314 10.67 6.20 0.48
CA PRO A 314 11.50 6.68 -0.62
C PRO A 314 10.70 7.07 -1.87
N GLU A 315 9.68 6.30 -2.24
CA GLU A 315 8.78 6.60 -3.36
C GLU A 315 8.15 8.00 -3.23
N GLU A 316 7.70 8.34 -2.03
CA GLU A 316 7.10 9.65 -1.74
C GLU A 316 8.15 10.76 -1.69
N ILE A 317 9.34 10.47 -1.14
CA ILE A 317 10.44 11.43 -1.08
C ILE A 317 10.86 11.86 -2.48
N TYR A 318 11.05 10.91 -3.40
CA TYR A 318 11.43 11.22 -4.77
C TYR A 318 10.30 11.87 -5.57
N HIS A 319 9.05 11.50 -5.29
CA HIS A 319 7.89 12.20 -5.86
C HIS A 319 7.88 13.68 -5.45
N LEU A 320 8.03 13.98 -4.15
CA LEU A 320 8.07 15.35 -3.65
C LEU A 320 9.29 16.14 -4.14
N ALA A 321 10.43 15.46 -4.31
CA ALA A 321 11.65 16.07 -4.81
C ALA A 321 11.54 16.48 -6.28
N GLY A 322 10.68 15.83 -7.07
CA GLY A 322 10.45 16.18 -8.48
C GLY A 322 11.72 16.13 -9.33
N GLY A 323 12.64 15.21 -9.03
CA GLY A 323 13.94 15.08 -9.70
C GLY A 323 15.07 15.93 -9.10
N ASP A 324 14.81 16.79 -8.10
CA ASP A 324 15.87 17.57 -7.46
C ASP A 324 16.60 16.76 -6.37
N ARG A 325 17.86 16.45 -6.62
CA ARG A 325 18.70 15.67 -5.71
C ARG A 325 18.91 16.33 -4.34
N ASP A 326 19.06 17.66 -4.28
CA ASP A 326 19.26 18.34 -2.99
C ASP A 326 17.99 18.24 -2.12
N ILE A 327 16.81 18.38 -2.75
CA ILE A 327 15.52 18.20 -2.06
C ILE A 327 15.37 16.74 -1.59
N ALA A 328 15.70 15.78 -2.44
CA ALA A 328 15.63 14.35 -2.10
C ALA A 328 16.55 14.01 -0.91
N VAL A 329 17.82 14.43 -0.93
CA VAL A 329 18.78 14.20 0.16
C VAL A 329 18.32 14.84 1.47
N SER A 330 17.83 16.08 1.43
CA SER A 330 17.24 16.75 2.59
C SER A 330 16.05 15.98 3.16
N LEU A 331 15.16 15.45 2.31
CA LEU A 331 14.02 14.65 2.75
C LEU A 331 14.43 13.28 3.28
N LEU A 332 15.42 12.61 2.67
CA LEU A 332 15.99 11.35 3.17
C LEU A 332 16.58 11.54 4.58
N HIS A 333 17.32 12.62 4.80
CA HIS A 333 17.84 13.01 6.12
C HIS A 333 16.72 13.23 7.12
N LYS A 334 15.76 14.10 6.82
CA LYS A 334 14.66 14.43 7.74
C LYS A 334 13.78 13.23 8.11
N ASN A 335 13.77 12.20 7.26
CA ASN A 335 13.05 10.94 7.51
C ASN A 335 13.96 9.81 8.03
N GLY A 336 15.21 10.11 8.41
CA GLY A 336 16.12 9.19 9.09
C GLY A 336 16.59 8.02 8.22
N PHE A 337 16.77 8.23 6.91
CA PHE A 337 17.34 7.23 6.01
C PHE A 337 18.87 7.28 5.92
N LEU A 338 19.49 8.41 6.27
CA LEU A 338 20.95 8.59 6.26
C LEU A 338 21.49 8.34 7.68
N LEU A 339 22.13 7.19 7.92
CA LEU A 339 22.68 6.86 9.25
C LEU A 339 24.03 7.55 9.52
N ASP A 340 24.73 7.94 8.46
CA ASP A 340 26.01 8.66 8.47
C ASP A 340 25.84 10.19 8.48
N ALA A 341 24.62 10.68 8.74
CA ALA A 341 24.33 12.09 8.96
C ALA A 341 23.51 12.27 10.25
N SER A 342 24.00 13.04 11.20
CA SER A 342 23.36 13.28 12.49
C SER A 342 22.03 14.03 12.36
N PRO A 343 21.10 13.90 13.32
CA PRO A 343 19.86 14.67 13.32
C PRO A 343 20.06 16.18 13.34
N THR A 344 21.18 16.67 13.85
CA THR A 344 21.49 18.11 14.01
C THR A 344 22.48 18.65 12.98
N LEU A 345 23.13 17.78 12.22
CA LEU A 345 24.17 18.11 11.23
C LEU A 345 25.34 18.91 11.85
N ASP A 346 25.74 18.53 13.06
CA ASP A 346 26.77 19.22 13.86
C ASP A 346 28.09 18.44 13.97
N SER A 347 28.20 17.27 13.33
CA SER A 347 29.40 16.43 13.28
C SER A 347 29.97 16.06 14.65
N LYS A 348 29.12 15.98 15.69
CA LYS A 348 29.56 15.64 17.05
C LYS A 348 30.28 14.29 17.16
N LEU A 349 29.96 13.33 16.30
CA LEU A 349 30.59 12.01 16.27
C LEU A 349 31.26 11.79 14.92
N ASN A 350 32.45 11.18 14.96
CA ASN A 350 33.32 10.97 13.80
C ASN A 350 32.71 10.09 12.69
N PHE A 351 31.73 9.25 13.01
CA PHE A 351 31.03 8.42 12.02
C PHE A 351 29.93 9.16 11.26
N PHE A 352 29.59 10.40 11.63
CA PHE A 352 28.67 11.26 10.86
C PHE A 352 29.38 11.96 9.69
N THR A 353 29.95 11.14 8.81
CA THR A 353 30.81 11.59 7.70
C THR A 353 30.09 12.49 6.68
N ARG A 354 28.75 12.46 6.62
CA ARG A 354 27.97 13.19 5.62
C ARG A 354 27.31 14.48 6.14
N ASP A 355 27.54 14.87 7.38
CA ASP A 355 26.88 16.04 7.98
C ASP A 355 27.08 17.32 7.15
N LYS A 356 28.31 17.59 6.74
CA LYS A 356 28.65 18.76 5.92
C LYS A 356 27.89 18.74 4.59
N ALA A 357 27.97 17.63 3.85
CA ALA A 357 27.34 17.51 2.54
C ALA A 357 25.80 17.58 2.61
N VAL A 358 25.18 16.96 3.63
CA VAL A 358 23.73 17.03 3.85
C VAL A 358 23.30 18.43 4.26
N LYS A 359 24.10 19.14 5.07
CA LYS A 359 23.83 20.53 5.46
C LYS A 359 23.82 21.46 4.25
N GLU A 360 24.82 21.36 3.39
CA GLU A 360 24.90 22.14 2.15
C GLU A 360 23.74 21.82 1.20
N ALA A 361 23.41 20.53 1.02
CA ALA A 361 22.26 20.12 0.21
C ALA A 361 20.94 20.65 0.79
N THR A 362 20.78 20.62 2.12
CA THR A 362 19.57 21.12 2.79
C THR A 362 19.41 22.63 2.62
N GLU A 363 20.50 23.39 2.66
CA GLU A 363 20.46 24.83 2.42
C GLU A 363 20.11 25.15 0.97
N ARG A 364 20.74 24.47 -0.01
CA ARG A 364 20.37 24.62 -1.43
C ARG A 364 18.91 24.25 -1.68
N ALA A 365 18.43 23.15 -1.09
CA ALA A 365 17.04 22.73 -1.18
C ALA A 365 16.09 23.79 -0.61
N ARG A 366 16.45 24.43 0.52
CA ARG A 366 15.66 25.50 1.13
C ARG A 366 15.53 26.70 0.20
N VAL A 367 16.63 27.13 -0.41
CA VAL A 367 16.62 28.24 -1.39
C VAL A 367 15.73 27.89 -2.58
N LYS A 368 15.89 26.70 -3.16
CA LYS A 368 15.07 26.25 -4.31
C LYS A 368 13.59 26.15 -3.97
N LEU A 369 13.24 25.63 -2.80
CA LEU A 369 11.85 25.55 -2.34
C LEU A 369 11.24 26.93 -2.12
N LYS A 370 12.00 27.88 -1.58
CA LYS A 370 11.55 29.28 -1.44
C LYS A 370 11.26 29.90 -2.81
N VAL A 371 12.17 29.74 -3.78
CA VAL A 371 11.97 30.21 -5.15
C VAL A 371 10.76 29.54 -5.82
N ARG A 372 10.59 28.22 -5.65
CA ARG A 372 9.43 27.49 -6.16
C ARG A 372 8.13 28.03 -5.57
N HIS A 373 8.10 28.25 -4.26
CA HIS A 373 6.94 28.81 -3.57
C HIS A 373 6.63 30.25 -4.04
N GLU A 374 7.64 31.10 -4.19
CA GLU A 374 7.47 32.46 -4.72
C GLU A 374 6.97 32.46 -6.18
N LYS A 375 7.48 31.54 -7.01
CA LYS A 375 7.02 31.37 -8.39
C LYS A 375 5.58 30.88 -8.45
N GLU A 376 5.21 29.96 -7.56
CA GLU A 376 3.85 29.44 -7.46
C GLU A 376 2.88 30.52 -6.95
N LEU A 377 3.27 31.32 -5.95
CA LEU A 377 2.53 32.51 -5.52
C LEU A 377 2.36 33.54 -6.65
N LYS A 378 3.42 33.78 -7.44
CA LYS A 378 3.34 34.66 -8.62
C LYS A 378 2.43 34.08 -9.71
N ARG A 379 2.51 32.78 -9.98
CA ARG A 379 1.64 32.10 -10.95
C ARG A 379 0.17 32.16 -10.53
N VAL A 380 -0.13 31.88 -9.26
CA VAL A 380 -1.49 32.04 -8.71
C VAL A 380 -1.96 33.49 -8.80
N LYS A 381 -1.07 34.47 -8.58
CA LYS A 381 -1.38 35.89 -8.79
C LYS A 381 -1.61 36.28 -10.27
N VAL A 382 -0.88 35.67 -11.21
CA VAL A 382 -1.03 35.90 -12.66
C VAL A 382 -2.28 35.22 -13.22
N GLU A 383 -2.57 33.99 -12.80
CA GLU A 383 -3.82 33.29 -13.14
C GLU A 383 -5.06 34.01 -12.57
N ALA A 384 -4.90 34.80 -11.51
CA ALA A 384 -5.95 35.67 -10.96
C ALA A 384 -6.07 37.04 -11.65
N GLY A 385 -5.23 37.36 -12.65
CA GLY A 385 -5.02 38.72 -13.15
C GLY A 385 -5.26 38.97 -14.65
N SER A 386 -6.04 38.13 -15.38
CA SER A 386 -6.23 38.31 -16.83
C SER A 386 -7.68 38.24 -17.33
N GLY A 387 -8.66 38.57 -16.49
CA GLY A 387 -10.02 38.83 -16.95
C GLY A 387 -10.38 40.27 -16.62
N ASP A 388 -10.48 41.13 -17.64
CA ASP A 388 -11.19 42.39 -17.46
C ASP A 388 -12.60 42.07 -16.95
N PRO A 389 -13.11 42.79 -15.94
CA PRO A 389 -14.48 42.61 -15.50
C PRO A 389 -15.41 42.91 -16.67
N PRO A 390 -16.54 42.19 -16.84
CA PRO A 390 -17.55 42.55 -17.81
C PRO A 390 -17.89 44.04 -17.66
N SER A 391 -17.80 44.79 -18.76
CA SER A 391 -17.95 46.25 -18.79
C SER A 391 -19.37 46.75 -18.54
N ASP A 392 -20.30 45.85 -18.23
CA ASP A 392 -21.64 46.19 -17.78
C ASP A 392 -21.93 45.51 -16.43
N PRO A 393 -22.36 46.25 -15.40
CA PRO A 393 -22.88 45.61 -14.19
C PRO A 393 -24.11 44.77 -14.56
N PRO A 394 -24.23 43.53 -14.06
CA PRO A 394 -25.42 42.71 -14.26
C PRO A 394 -26.68 43.45 -13.82
N ARG A 395 -27.79 43.20 -14.54
CA ARG A 395 -29.06 43.94 -14.59
C ARG A 395 -29.79 44.21 -13.25
N TRP A 396 -29.27 43.78 -12.10
CA TRP A 396 -29.98 43.75 -10.83
C TRP A 396 -29.38 44.63 -9.72
N SER A 397 -28.38 45.48 -10.03
CA SER A 397 -27.75 46.44 -9.08
C SER A 397 -28.67 47.57 -8.55
N LYS A 398 -29.99 47.38 -8.50
CA LYS A 398 -30.99 48.43 -8.20
C LYS A 398 -31.95 48.17 -7.03
N ILE A 399 -31.83 47.08 -6.26
CA ILE A 399 -32.74 46.83 -5.13
C ILE A 399 -31.95 46.25 -3.95
N GLY A 400 -31.74 47.06 -2.91
CA GLY A 400 -30.80 46.76 -1.82
C GLY A 400 -31.41 46.11 -0.58
N GLY A 401 -30.50 45.57 0.25
CA GLY A 401 -30.66 45.41 1.71
C GLY A 401 -30.93 43.99 2.22
N GLY A 402 -29.87 43.28 2.61
CA GLY A 402 -29.93 42.04 3.42
C GLY A 402 -29.16 40.86 2.82
N ASP A 403 -29.18 40.70 1.50
CA ASP A 403 -28.57 39.56 0.78
C ASP A 403 -27.11 39.84 0.35
N ASP A 404 -26.74 41.10 0.15
CA ASP A 404 -25.45 41.49 -0.45
C ASP A 404 -24.24 41.20 0.45
N GLU A 405 -24.38 41.32 1.77
CA GLU A 405 -23.29 41.03 2.71
C GLU A 405 -23.03 39.52 2.79
N ILE A 406 -24.10 38.72 2.83
CA ILE A 406 -24.04 37.25 2.81
C ILE A 406 -23.41 36.78 1.49
N ARG A 407 -23.85 37.31 0.34
CA ARG A 407 -23.26 36.99 -0.97
C ARG A 407 -21.80 37.45 -1.07
N ARG A 408 -21.46 38.67 -0.63
CA ARG A 408 -20.08 39.18 -0.63
C ARG A 408 -19.15 38.30 0.18
N ARG A 409 -19.54 37.97 1.41
CA ARG A 409 -18.77 37.11 2.32
C ARG A 409 -18.64 35.69 1.76
N TYR A 410 -19.70 35.15 1.18
CA TYR A 410 -19.64 33.85 0.49
C TYR A 410 -18.62 33.87 -0.64
N PHE A 411 -18.66 34.87 -1.53
CA PHE A 411 -17.72 34.93 -2.66
C PHE A 411 -16.28 35.21 -2.22
N GLU A 412 -16.08 35.93 -1.11
CA GLU A 412 -14.77 36.06 -0.48
C GLU A 412 -14.27 34.73 0.07
N ASP A 413 -15.11 34.01 0.81
CA ASP A 413 -14.78 32.68 1.31
C ASP A 413 -14.51 31.72 0.14
N LEU A 414 -15.31 31.77 -0.93
CA LEU A 414 -15.20 30.92 -2.11
C LEU A 414 -13.83 31.03 -2.80
N ARG A 415 -13.15 32.20 -2.71
CA ARG A 415 -11.79 32.38 -3.27
C ARG A 415 -10.79 31.40 -2.69
N THR A 416 -10.95 31.06 -1.42
CA THR A 416 -10.06 30.13 -0.71
C THR A 416 -10.75 28.82 -0.38
N ALA A 417 -11.98 28.58 -0.84
CA ALA A 417 -12.69 27.34 -0.56
C ALA A 417 -12.11 26.14 -1.32
N ASP A 418 -12.31 24.96 -0.76
CA ASP A 418 -12.08 23.69 -1.41
C ASP A 418 -13.29 23.31 -2.28
N LYS A 419 -13.18 23.59 -3.59
CA LYS A 419 -14.27 23.48 -4.58
C LYS A 419 -14.47 22.06 -5.14
N ARG A 420 -13.70 21.08 -4.67
CA ARG A 420 -13.75 19.72 -5.23
C ARG A 420 -15.07 19.04 -4.91
N VAL A 421 -15.63 18.39 -5.92
CA VAL A 421 -16.89 17.67 -5.83
C VAL A 421 -16.67 16.31 -5.17
N PRO A 422 -17.35 16.00 -4.04
CA PRO A 422 -17.20 14.72 -3.37
C PRO A 422 -18.05 13.64 -4.07
N ILE A 423 -17.71 13.30 -5.31
CA ILE A 423 -18.48 12.39 -6.18
C ILE A 423 -18.78 11.06 -5.50
N GLU A 424 -17.77 10.37 -4.97
CA GLU A 424 -17.99 9.09 -4.28
C GLU A 424 -18.94 9.20 -3.08
N HIS A 425 -18.91 10.33 -2.37
CA HIS A 425 -19.83 10.57 -1.27
C HIS A 425 -21.25 10.74 -1.78
N ILE A 426 -21.45 11.58 -2.80
CA ILE A 426 -22.76 11.84 -3.39
C ILE A 426 -23.33 10.57 -4.02
N VAL A 427 -22.53 9.81 -4.76
CA VAL A 427 -22.99 8.64 -5.52
C VAL A 427 -23.11 7.39 -4.64
N ASN A 428 -22.05 7.00 -3.92
CA ASN A 428 -22.02 5.69 -3.24
C ASN A 428 -22.50 5.74 -1.80
N GLY A 429 -22.17 6.83 -1.08
CA GLY A 429 -22.42 6.98 0.34
C GLY A 429 -21.81 5.87 1.21
N ARG A 430 -22.13 5.91 2.52
CA ARG A 430 -21.76 4.88 3.50
C ARG A 430 -22.56 5.03 4.78
N VAL A 431 -22.63 3.96 5.57
CA VAL A 431 -23.08 4.02 6.97
C VAL A 431 -21.89 4.40 7.86
N LYS A 432 -22.06 5.41 8.70
CA LYS A 432 -21.06 5.82 9.69
C LYS A 432 -21.72 6.23 11.00
N LYS A 433 -21.28 5.62 12.11
CA LYS A 433 -21.89 5.83 13.43
C LYS A 433 -23.42 5.62 13.41
N ASN A 434 -23.87 4.59 12.71
CA ASN A 434 -25.28 4.29 12.47
C ASN A 434 -26.07 5.29 11.62
N PHE A 435 -25.43 6.30 11.02
CA PHE A 435 -26.10 7.24 10.11
C PHE A 435 -25.71 6.99 8.66
N ILE A 436 -26.69 7.01 7.76
CA ILE A 436 -26.47 6.99 6.31
C ILE A 436 -25.95 8.38 5.89
N GLN A 437 -24.75 8.42 5.30
CA GLN A 437 -24.13 9.65 4.81
C GLN A 437 -23.86 9.55 3.30
N GLY A 438 -24.25 10.56 2.52
CA GLY A 438 -24.10 10.51 1.05
C GLY A 438 -25.11 9.55 0.41
N ALA A 439 -24.86 8.96 -0.76
CA ALA A 439 -25.78 8.06 -1.49
C ALA A 439 -27.08 8.74 -1.98
N HIS A 440 -26.94 9.76 -2.81
CA HIS A 440 -28.01 10.48 -3.49
C HIS A 440 -28.17 10.06 -4.97
N ASP A 441 -27.41 9.09 -5.47
CA ASP A 441 -27.67 8.48 -6.79
C ASP A 441 -28.92 7.59 -6.75
N HIS A 442 -29.79 7.70 -7.75
CA HIS A 442 -30.97 6.86 -7.94
C HIS A 442 -30.67 5.36 -7.81
N SER A 443 -29.48 4.91 -8.22
CA SER A 443 -29.04 3.51 -8.13
C SER A 443 -28.90 3.00 -6.69
N ARG A 444 -28.74 3.91 -5.70
CA ARG A 444 -28.53 3.57 -4.29
C ARG A 444 -29.80 3.44 -3.47
N ARG A 445 -30.98 3.62 -4.05
CA ARG A 445 -32.26 3.55 -3.31
C ARG A 445 -32.46 2.22 -2.60
N SER A 446 -32.28 1.10 -3.29
CA SER A 446 -32.43 -0.25 -2.68
C SER A 446 -31.45 -0.47 -1.54
N TRP A 447 -30.21 -0.01 -1.71
CA TRP A 447 -29.21 -0.06 -0.64
C TRP A 447 -29.62 0.78 0.56
N VAL A 448 -30.17 1.99 0.37
CA VAL A 448 -30.66 2.83 1.47
C VAL A 448 -31.82 2.17 2.20
N VAL A 449 -32.80 1.57 1.49
CA VAL A 449 -33.89 0.81 2.12
C VAL A 449 -33.34 -0.31 2.98
N GLU A 450 -32.44 -1.13 2.43
CA GLU A 450 -31.79 -2.22 3.15
C GLU A 450 -31.04 -1.73 4.41
N GLN A 451 -30.34 -0.60 4.33
CA GLN A 451 -29.65 -0.07 5.51
C GLN A 451 -30.62 0.43 6.59
N VAL A 452 -31.75 1.03 6.20
CA VAL A 452 -32.80 1.47 7.14
C VAL A 452 -33.45 0.26 7.82
N GLU A 453 -33.77 -0.79 7.06
CA GLU A 453 -34.30 -2.06 7.60
C GLU A 453 -33.30 -2.72 8.57
N ASN A 454 -32.00 -2.60 8.30
CA ASN A 454 -30.93 -3.04 9.18
C ASN A 454 -30.63 -2.09 10.36
N GLY A 455 -31.49 -1.09 10.60
CA GLY A 455 -31.43 -0.22 11.77
C GLY A 455 -30.56 1.04 11.62
N ALA A 456 -30.11 1.38 10.41
CA ALA A 456 -29.41 2.65 10.15
C ALA A 456 -30.39 3.83 10.12
N SER A 457 -29.95 4.98 10.63
CA SER A 457 -30.73 6.22 10.67
C SER A 457 -30.41 7.15 9.49
N ILE A 458 -31.44 7.77 8.93
CA ILE A 458 -31.37 8.85 7.95
C ILE A 458 -31.30 10.19 8.69
N PRO A 459 -30.25 11.01 8.47
CA PRO A 459 -30.19 12.36 9.01
C PRO A 459 -31.41 13.19 8.57
N ASN A 460 -32.09 13.84 9.51
CA ASN A 460 -33.32 14.62 9.30
C ASN A 460 -34.56 13.81 8.82
N GLY A 461 -34.52 12.47 8.88
CA GLY A 461 -35.67 11.59 8.66
C GLY A 461 -36.05 11.35 7.19
N GLU A 462 -35.49 12.09 6.24
CA GLU A 462 -35.74 11.91 4.80
C GLU A 462 -34.44 11.99 3.99
N LYS A 463 -34.40 11.23 2.90
CA LYS A 463 -33.25 11.16 2.00
C LYS A 463 -33.67 11.24 0.54
N THR A 464 -33.21 12.27 -0.16
CA THR A 464 -33.53 12.51 -1.57
C THR A 464 -32.51 11.89 -2.52
N PHE A 465 -32.94 11.59 -3.75
CA PHE A 465 -32.12 11.01 -4.81
C PHE A 465 -32.31 11.74 -6.12
N PHE A 466 -31.21 11.90 -6.87
CA PHE A 466 -31.22 12.42 -8.23
C PHE A 466 -32.12 11.57 -9.13
N PRO A 467 -32.68 12.16 -10.21
CA PRO A 467 -33.43 11.39 -11.19
C PRO A 467 -32.60 10.28 -11.83
N LEU A 468 -33.27 9.23 -12.29
CA LEU A 468 -32.63 8.21 -13.12
C LEU A 468 -32.29 8.80 -14.49
N LEU A 469 -31.00 9.04 -14.73
CA LEU A 469 -30.52 9.52 -16.03
C LEU A 469 -30.33 8.37 -17.02
N LYS A 470 -30.44 8.62 -18.33
CA LYS A 470 -30.28 7.62 -19.41
C LYS A 470 -28.89 6.95 -19.38
N GLY A 471 -27.84 7.66 -18.97
CA GLY A 471 -26.49 7.11 -18.75
C GLY A 471 -26.21 6.64 -17.31
N ARG A 472 -27.25 6.53 -16.48
CA ARG A 472 -27.20 6.08 -15.06
C ARG A 472 -26.15 6.87 -14.25
N THR A 473 -25.46 6.18 -13.33
CA THR A 473 -24.45 6.75 -12.44
C THR A 473 -23.38 7.54 -13.19
N LYS A 474 -22.88 7.05 -14.33
CA LYS A 474 -21.84 7.77 -15.11
C LYS A 474 -22.33 9.11 -15.66
N ALA A 475 -23.60 9.19 -16.07
CA ALA A 475 -24.20 10.47 -16.48
C ALA A 475 -24.34 11.44 -15.31
N LEU A 476 -24.69 10.93 -14.12
CA LEU A 476 -24.75 11.75 -12.91
C LEU A 476 -23.36 12.26 -12.50
N GLU A 477 -22.33 11.40 -12.52
CA GLU A 477 -20.95 11.79 -12.24
C GLU A 477 -20.46 12.88 -13.19
N ALA A 478 -20.69 12.70 -14.49
CA ALA A 478 -20.34 13.69 -15.51
C ALA A 478 -21.10 15.02 -15.33
N TRP A 479 -22.38 14.95 -14.96
CA TRP A 479 -23.20 16.15 -14.76
C TRP A 479 -22.81 16.92 -13.49
N LEU A 480 -22.55 16.23 -12.37
CA LEU A 480 -22.05 16.83 -11.14
C LEU A 480 -20.71 17.56 -11.39
N GLY A 481 -19.87 16.98 -12.26
CA GLY A 481 -18.63 17.56 -12.72
C GLY A 481 -17.50 17.51 -11.70
N ASP A 482 -16.58 18.45 -11.82
CA ASP A 482 -15.37 18.57 -11.01
C ASP A 482 -15.22 19.99 -10.42
N GLU A 483 -14.02 20.30 -9.93
CA GLU A 483 -13.75 21.61 -9.30
C GLU A 483 -13.74 22.79 -10.30
N LYS A 484 -13.75 22.53 -11.61
CA LYS A 484 -13.65 23.54 -12.67
C LYS A 484 -14.90 23.64 -13.53
N SER A 485 -15.66 22.56 -13.66
CA SER A 485 -16.76 22.45 -14.62
C SER A 485 -17.87 21.53 -14.12
N GLY A 486 -19.07 21.70 -14.65
CA GLY A 486 -20.27 20.94 -14.28
C GLY A 486 -21.11 21.59 -13.18
N LEU A 487 -22.15 20.88 -12.77
CA LEU A 487 -23.24 21.43 -11.96
C LEU A 487 -22.77 22.08 -10.66
N ILE A 488 -21.86 21.43 -9.93
CA ILE A 488 -21.44 21.96 -8.63
C ILE A 488 -20.58 23.20 -8.80
N SER A 489 -19.72 23.25 -9.82
CA SER A 489 -18.96 24.46 -10.14
C SER A 489 -19.89 25.60 -10.54
N GLU A 490 -20.96 25.31 -11.28
CA GLU A 490 -21.99 26.29 -11.65
C GLU A 490 -22.72 26.84 -10.41
N ILE A 491 -23.18 25.96 -9.52
CA ILE A 491 -23.87 26.37 -8.28
C ILE A 491 -22.93 27.17 -7.37
N LEU A 492 -21.64 26.82 -7.32
CA LEU A 492 -20.67 27.57 -6.53
C LEU A 492 -20.45 28.98 -7.10
N ALA A 493 -20.40 29.13 -8.42
CA ALA A 493 -20.13 30.39 -9.09
C ALA A 493 -21.34 31.32 -9.15
N ASP A 494 -22.53 30.75 -9.29
CA ASP A 494 -23.78 31.48 -9.52
C ASP A 494 -24.98 30.74 -8.91
N PRO A 495 -25.13 30.73 -7.57
CA PRO A 495 -26.29 30.15 -6.91
C PRO A 495 -27.48 31.10 -6.95
N ASP A 496 -28.69 30.55 -7.12
CA ASP A 496 -29.94 31.32 -7.00
C ASP A 496 -30.11 31.84 -5.57
N ARG A 497 -29.76 31.00 -4.58
CA ARG A 497 -29.89 31.31 -3.15
C ARG A 497 -28.66 30.89 -2.35
N ILE A 498 -28.27 31.74 -1.41
CA ILE A 498 -27.18 31.50 -0.45
C ILE A 498 -27.72 31.68 0.96
N ASP A 499 -27.67 30.63 1.76
CA ASP A 499 -27.96 30.69 3.20
C ASP A 499 -26.71 30.34 4.01
N ILE A 500 -26.61 30.85 5.24
CA ILE A 500 -25.57 30.50 6.20
C ILE A 500 -26.18 29.82 7.43
N SER A 501 -25.68 28.63 7.76
CA SER A 501 -26.08 27.92 8.97
C SER A 501 -25.54 28.61 10.24
N LYS A 502 -26.11 28.28 11.41
CA LYS A 502 -25.65 28.77 12.71
C LYS A 502 -24.16 28.52 12.99
N ASN A 503 -23.56 27.54 12.32
CA ASN A 503 -22.15 27.18 12.47
C ASN A 503 -21.23 27.85 11.42
N GLY A 504 -21.75 28.84 10.68
CA GLY A 504 -20.99 29.59 9.67
C GLY A 504 -20.76 28.84 8.36
N LEU A 505 -21.49 27.74 8.10
CA LEU A 505 -21.37 26.97 6.85
C LEU A 505 -22.43 27.41 5.85
N TRP A 506 -22.02 27.52 4.59
CA TRP A 506 -22.85 27.91 3.46
C TRP A 506 -23.71 26.77 2.93
N THR A 507 -24.94 27.10 2.58
CA THR A 507 -25.90 26.29 1.85
C THR A 507 -26.25 27.04 0.58
N LEU A 508 -26.11 26.38 -0.57
CA LEU A 508 -26.34 26.99 -1.88
C LEU A 508 -27.43 26.22 -2.59
N GLN A 509 -28.37 26.93 -3.22
CA GLN A 509 -29.44 26.31 -3.98
C GLN A 509 -29.47 26.89 -5.39
N LYS A 510 -29.76 26.03 -6.37
CA LYS A 510 -29.99 26.44 -7.76
C LYS A 510 -31.05 25.57 -8.42
N SER A 511 -31.92 26.20 -9.20
CA SER A 511 -32.83 25.53 -10.14
C SER A 511 -32.06 25.15 -11.40
N VAL A 512 -32.10 23.86 -11.74
CA VAL A 512 -31.26 23.29 -12.80
C VAL A 512 -32.07 22.36 -13.69
N ILE A 513 -31.60 22.18 -14.93
CA ILE A 513 -32.15 21.20 -15.86
C ILE A 513 -31.12 20.07 -15.99
N SER A 514 -31.57 18.82 -15.79
CA SER A 514 -30.70 17.65 -15.96
C SER A 514 -30.34 17.42 -17.43
N PRO A 515 -29.31 16.60 -17.73
CA PRO A 515 -28.97 16.24 -19.12
C PRO A 515 -30.11 15.60 -19.90
N ASP A 516 -31.09 15.01 -19.19
CA ASP A 516 -32.27 14.38 -19.78
C ASP A 516 -33.52 15.28 -19.75
N GLY A 517 -33.36 16.57 -19.40
CA GLY A 517 -34.43 17.57 -19.46
C GLY A 517 -35.31 17.69 -18.22
N HIS A 518 -34.95 17.06 -17.09
CA HIS A 518 -35.73 17.18 -15.86
C HIS A 518 -35.44 18.50 -15.16
N SER A 519 -36.46 19.26 -14.77
CA SER A 519 -36.31 20.45 -13.93
C SER A 519 -36.31 20.08 -12.45
N LEU A 520 -35.27 20.48 -11.71
CA LEU A 520 -35.13 20.22 -10.28
C LEU A 520 -34.35 21.31 -9.55
N GLU A 521 -34.57 21.42 -8.25
CA GLU A 521 -33.76 22.24 -7.36
C GLU A 521 -32.65 21.39 -6.72
N VAL A 522 -31.41 21.84 -6.82
CA VAL A 522 -30.25 21.15 -6.22
C VAL A 522 -29.65 22.01 -5.13
N THR A 523 -29.39 21.39 -3.98
CA THR A 523 -28.73 22.03 -2.84
C THR A 523 -27.32 21.48 -2.67
N VAL A 524 -26.37 22.40 -2.46
CA VAL A 524 -24.98 22.12 -2.10
C VAL A 524 -24.75 22.54 -0.65
N TYR A 525 -24.43 21.57 0.21
CA TYR A 525 -23.99 21.85 1.57
C TYR A 525 -22.48 21.90 1.64
N THR A 526 -21.98 22.96 2.27
CA THR A 526 -20.57 23.08 2.61
C THR A 526 -20.27 22.53 4.00
N GLY A 527 -19.00 22.30 4.30
CA GLY A 527 -18.54 21.81 5.59
C GLY A 527 -17.21 22.43 5.98
N PRO A 528 -16.82 22.30 7.25
CA PRO A 528 -15.54 22.80 7.70
C PRO A 528 -14.41 21.96 7.08
N THR A 529 -13.32 22.64 6.74
CA THR A 529 -12.05 22.00 6.42
C THR A 529 -11.44 21.42 7.70
N LYS A 530 -10.60 20.37 7.62
CA LYS A 530 -10.11 19.65 8.81
C LYS A 530 -8.61 19.84 8.99
N GLY A 531 -8.17 19.99 10.24
CA GLY A 531 -6.75 19.99 10.59
C GLY A 531 -6.09 21.36 10.33
N ARG A 532 -4.98 21.38 9.60
CA ARG A 532 -4.23 22.61 9.24
C ARG A 532 -4.62 23.18 7.88
N ASP A 533 -5.77 22.77 7.34
CA ASP A 533 -6.26 23.26 6.06
C ASP A 533 -6.75 24.70 6.24
N SER A 534 -6.10 25.65 5.57
CA SER A 534 -6.36 27.09 5.71
C SER A 534 -7.54 27.57 4.87
N ARG A 535 -8.20 26.67 4.13
CA ARG A 535 -9.35 26.99 3.28
C ARG A 535 -10.61 27.18 4.12
N THR A 536 -11.41 28.15 3.72
CA THR A 536 -12.60 28.66 4.45
C THR A 536 -13.68 27.60 4.64
N PHE A 537 -14.04 26.89 3.57
CA PHE A 537 -14.97 25.77 3.60
C PHE A 537 -14.62 24.76 2.50
N LYS A 538 -15.33 23.63 2.50
CA LYS A 538 -15.31 22.65 1.41
C LYS A 538 -16.73 22.28 0.98
N VAL A 539 -16.91 21.81 -0.25
CA VAL A 539 -18.15 21.10 -0.62
C VAL A 539 -18.24 19.81 0.19
N ASN A 540 -19.32 19.63 0.93
CA ASN A 540 -19.52 18.47 1.79
C ASN A 540 -20.43 17.43 1.12
N THR A 541 -21.52 17.87 0.48
CA THR A 541 -22.43 17.02 -0.32
C THR A 541 -23.28 17.89 -1.23
N ALA A 542 -23.90 17.27 -2.24
CA ALA A 542 -24.93 17.87 -3.06
C ALA A 542 -26.06 16.87 -3.30
N PHE A 543 -27.29 17.34 -3.33
CA PHE A 543 -28.48 16.49 -3.48
C PHE A 543 -29.65 17.31 -4.01
N PRO A 544 -30.59 16.66 -4.73
CA PRO A 544 -31.81 17.34 -5.15
C PRO A 544 -32.74 17.53 -3.96
N VAL A 545 -33.51 18.61 -3.95
CA VAL A 545 -34.53 18.86 -2.93
C VAL A 545 -35.89 18.44 -3.43
N GLU A 546 -36.27 18.96 -4.61
CA GLU A 546 -37.53 18.70 -5.28
C GLU A 546 -37.37 18.82 -6.80
N GLY A 547 -38.30 18.25 -7.57
CA GLY A 547 -38.29 18.35 -9.03
C GLY A 547 -38.66 17.06 -9.74
N GLN A 548 -38.67 17.12 -11.07
CA GLN A 548 -39.01 15.98 -11.91
C GLN A 548 -38.03 14.82 -11.71
N GLY A 549 -38.58 13.64 -11.39
CA GLY A 549 -37.81 12.41 -11.19
C GLY A 549 -37.05 12.34 -9.85
N VAL A 550 -37.16 13.34 -8.97
CA VAL A 550 -36.58 13.29 -7.62
C VAL A 550 -37.38 12.33 -6.75
N THR A 551 -36.69 11.39 -6.12
CA THR A 551 -37.32 10.43 -5.20
C THR A 551 -36.80 10.62 -3.79
N VAL A 552 -37.60 10.26 -2.78
CA VAL A 552 -37.27 10.32 -1.36
C VAL A 552 -37.50 8.98 -0.71
N ILE A 553 -36.58 8.58 0.16
CA ILE A 553 -36.76 7.51 1.13
C ILE A 553 -36.86 8.13 2.52
N ARG A 554 -37.90 7.76 3.26
CA ARG A 554 -38.12 8.16 4.66
C ARG A 554 -37.52 7.16 5.62
N GLN A 555 -37.40 7.54 6.89
CA GLN A 555 -36.91 6.67 7.96
C GLN A 555 -37.77 5.39 8.14
N ASP A 556 -39.02 5.39 7.69
CA ASP A 556 -39.93 4.24 7.66
C ASP A 556 -39.75 3.34 6.43
N GLY A 557 -38.77 3.61 5.57
CA GLY A 557 -38.47 2.85 4.36
C GLY A 557 -39.36 3.18 3.16
N ILE A 558 -40.36 4.05 3.31
CA ILE A 558 -41.32 4.37 2.24
C ILE A 558 -40.66 5.26 1.17
N VAL A 559 -40.79 4.85 -0.10
CA VAL A 559 -40.34 5.61 -1.26
C VAL A 559 -41.47 6.52 -1.76
N LYS A 560 -41.20 7.82 -1.94
CA LYS A 560 -42.11 8.79 -2.57
C LYS A 560 -41.43 9.58 -3.69
N VAL A 561 -42.21 10.01 -4.68
CA VAL A 561 -41.76 10.99 -5.69
C VAL A 561 -42.04 12.40 -5.15
N VAL A 562 -41.06 13.29 -5.21
CA VAL A 562 -41.20 14.68 -4.72
C VAL A 562 -41.64 15.57 -5.87
N LYS A 563 -42.86 16.11 -5.81
CA LYS A 563 -43.33 17.14 -6.73
C LYS A 563 -42.93 18.53 -6.19
N ARG A 564 -42.56 19.43 -7.10
CA ARG A 564 -42.24 20.84 -6.80
C ARG A 564 -43.41 21.49 -6.05
N LYS A 565 -43.17 22.14 -4.91
CA LYS A 565 -44.23 22.93 -4.24
C LYS A 565 -44.48 24.22 -5.01
N GLY A 566 -45.56 24.24 -5.81
CA GLY A 566 -46.16 25.48 -6.32
C GLY A 566 -45.56 26.08 -7.60
N GLY A 567 -45.32 25.28 -8.65
CA GLY A 567 -44.92 25.81 -9.97
C GLY A 567 -45.51 25.01 -11.14
N ILE A 568 -46.08 25.74 -12.09
CA ILE A 568 -46.93 25.33 -13.24
C ILE A 568 -46.18 24.41 -14.22
N GLU A 569 -46.89 23.38 -14.72
CA GLU A 569 -46.45 22.56 -15.85
C GLU A 569 -46.50 23.40 -17.14
N THR A 570 -45.36 23.50 -17.83
CA THR A 570 -45.29 23.80 -19.27
C THR A 570 -44.39 22.79 -19.94
#